data_AF-A0A3N5M2L3-F1
#
_entry.id   AF-A0A3N5M2L3-F1
#
_cell.length_a   1.000
_cell.length_b   1.000
_cell.length_c   1.000
_cell.angle_alpha   90.00
_cell.angle_beta   90.00
_cell.angle_gamma   90.00
#
_symmetry.space_group_name_H-M   'P 1'
#
loop_
_entity.id
_entity.type
_entity.pdbx_description
1 polymer ?
#
loop_
_entity_poly.entity_id
_entity_poly.type
_entity_poly.pdbx_seq_one_letter_code
_entity_poly.pdbx_strand_id
1 'polypeptide(L)'
;MRTARRVVVLAAALVALAVATAAPASAAPESTFLSRINASRAAAGLPPLQTSGDLADDARAWSQRMLEAGAISHNPDLGSVTTGWETLGENVGVGPDEGTLHDAFMASPGHRQ
;
A
#
# COMPACT_ATOMS: atom_id res chain seq x y z
N MET A 1 -53.07 45.99 -5.42
CA MET A 1 -52.40 45.40 -4.25
C MET A 1 -51.44 44.33 -4.76
N ARG A 2 -50.14 44.49 -4.55
CA ARG A 2 -49.09 43.55 -4.99
C ARG A 2 -48.89 42.50 -3.89
N THR A 3 -49.13 41.22 -4.19
CA THR A 3 -48.83 40.10 -3.29
C THR A 3 -47.70 39.24 -3.86
N ALA A 4 -46.98 38.59 -2.96
CA ALA A 4 -45.55 38.33 -3.04
C ALA A 4 -45.15 36.92 -3.50
N ARG A 5 -44.00 36.89 -4.19
CA ARG A 5 -42.90 35.90 -4.24
C ARG A 5 -42.96 34.73 -3.24
N ARG A 6 -42.71 33.50 -3.73
CA ARG A 6 -41.70 32.53 -3.24
C ARG A 6 -41.65 31.29 -4.16
N VAL A 7 -40.43 30.97 -4.62
CA VAL A 7 -40.06 29.80 -5.41
C VAL A 7 -39.42 28.77 -4.46
N VAL A 8 -39.33 27.51 -4.92
CA VAL A 8 -38.51 26.36 -4.44
C VAL A 8 -39.12 25.69 -3.18
N VAL A 9 -39.19 24.37 -3.00
CA VAL A 9 -38.34 23.23 -3.41
C VAL A 9 -39.20 21.95 -3.39
N LEU A 10 -39.09 21.08 -4.40
CA LEU A 10 -39.39 19.65 -4.22
C LEU A 10 -38.17 18.85 -4.68
N ALA A 11 -37.70 18.01 -3.75
CA ALA A 11 -36.35 17.52 -3.60
C ALA A 11 -35.89 16.55 -4.70
N ALA A 12 -34.64 16.73 -5.12
CA ALA A 12 -33.94 15.84 -6.03
C ALA A 12 -33.70 14.47 -5.38
N ALA A 13 -34.06 13.40 -6.09
CA ALA A 13 -33.61 12.06 -5.80
C ALA A 13 -32.12 11.96 -6.17
N LEU A 14 -31.25 11.84 -5.16
CA LEU A 14 -29.84 11.48 -5.33
C LEU A 14 -29.58 10.22 -4.52
N VAL A 15 -29.80 9.07 -5.14
CA VAL A 15 -29.15 7.82 -4.73
C VAL A 15 -27.78 7.84 -5.39
N ALA A 16 -26.78 8.39 -4.69
CA ALA A 16 -25.39 8.17 -5.06
C ALA A 16 -24.94 6.89 -4.36
N LEU A 17 -24.95 5.80 -5.13
CA LEU A 17 -24.34 4.53 -4.76
C LEU A 17 -22.84 4.78 -4.55
N ALA A 18 -22.38 4.75 -3.30
CA ALA A 18 -20.96 4.77 -2.97
C ALA A 18 -20.37 3.41 -3.40
N VAL A 19 -20.00 3.29 -4.67
CA VAL A 19 -19.14 2.22 -5.13
C VAL A 19 -17.76 2.52 -4.57
N ALA A 20 -17.36 1.82 -3.51
CA ALA A 20 -15.97 1.77 -3.10
C ALA A 20 -15.19 1.15 -4.27
N THR A 21 -14.52 1.98 -5.07
CA THR A 21 -13.61 1.50 -6.10
C THR A 21 -12.41 0.89 -5.38
N ALA A 22 -12.36 -0.43 -5.29
CA ALA A 22 -11.13 -1.12 -4.93
C ALA A 22 -10.05 -0.64 -5.90
N ALA A 23 -9.01 0.02 -5.37
CA ALA A 23 -7.88 0.43 -6.19
C ALA A 23 -7.29 -0.84 -6.84
N PRO A 24 -7.04 -0.85 -8.16
CA PRO A 24 -6.40 -2.00 -8.78
C PRO A 24 -5.07 -2.24 -8.08
N ALA A 25 -4.79 -3.49 -7.70
CA ALA A 25 -3.45 -3.92 -7.31
C ALA A 25 -2.53 -3.60 -8.49
N SER A 26 -1.76 -2.53 -8.37
CA SER A 26 -0.97 -2.03 -9.49
C SER A 26 0.38 -2.76 -9.48
N ALA A 27 0.60 -3.59 -10.49
CA ALA A 27 1.88 -4.28 -10.68
C ALA A 27 3.05 -3.30 -10.98
N ALA A 28 2.75 -2.06 -11.35
CA ALA A 28 3.74 -1.03 -11.70
C ALA A 28 4.50 -0.48 -10.47
N PRO A 29 3.85 -0.11 -9.34
CA PRO A 29 4.55 0.21 -8.10
C PRO A 29 5.42 -0.92 -7.56
N GLU A 30 4.93 -2.17 -7.54
CA GLU A 30 5.69 -3.30 -6.98
C GLU A 30 6.98 -3.58 -7.77
N SER A 31 6.91 -3.60 -9.11
CA SER A 31 8.09 -3.78 -9.96
C SER A 31 9.09 -2.62 -9.84
N THR A 32 8.60 -1.39 -9.67
CA THR A 32 9.45 -0.22 -9.40
C THR A 32 10.12 -0.32 -8.03
N PHE A 33 9.39 -0.78 -7.00
CA PHE A 33 9.94 -1.01 -5.66
C PHE A 33 11.05 -2.07 -5.68
N LEU A 34 10.83 -3.20 -6.36
CA LEU A 34 11.85 -4.23 -6.54
C LEU A 34 13.11 -3.71 -7.24
N SER A 35 12.93 -2.90 -8.29
CA SER A 35 14.05 -2.28 -9.01
C SER A 35 14.87 -1.38 -8.09
N ARG A 36 14.22 -0.53 -7.28
CA ARG A 36 14.89 0.35 -6.30
C ARG A 36 15.61 -0.44 -5.20
N ILE A 37 14.97 -1.48 -4.66
CA ILE A 37 15.61 -2.39 -3.69
C ILE A 37 16.88 -2.99 -4.31
N ASN A 38 16.79 -3.55 -5.51
CA ASN A 38 17.93 -4.20 -6.15
C ASN A 38 19.03 -3.22 -6.56
N ALA A 39 18.69 -1.96 -6.88
CA ALA A 39 19.68 -0.90 -7.06
C ALA A 39 20.43 -0.59 -5.75
N SER A 40 19.73 -0.46 -4.62
CA SER A 40 20.36 -0.30 -3.30
C SER A 40 21.24 -1.48 -2.92
N ARG A 41 20.80 -2.71 -3.20
CA ARG A 41 21.57 -3.93 -2.94
C ARG A 41 22.84 -3.99 -3.78
N ALA A 42 22.74 -3.68 -5.08
CA ALA A 42 23.90 -3.61 -5.96
C ALA A 42 24.92 -2.56 -5.48
N ALA A 43 24.46 -1.38 -5.04
CA ALA A 43 25.32 -0.35 -4.47
C ALA A 43 26.03 -0.81 -3.17
N ALA A 44 25.43 -1.75 -2.43
CA ALA A 44 26.02 -2.37 -1.25
C ALA A 44 26.82 -3.66 -1.54
N GLY A 45 26.98 -4.05 -2.81
CA GLY A 45 27.68 -5.29 -3.19
C GLY A 45 26.92 -6.58 -2.88
N LEU A 46 25.60 -6.49 -2.69
CA LEU A 46 24.72 -7.62 -2.38
C LEU A 46 24.04 -8.17 -3.65
N PRO A 47 23.75 -9.48 -3.73
CA PRO A 47 23.04 -10.08 -4.86
C PRO A 47 21.59 -9.57 -4.94
N PRO A 48 20.99 -9.49 -6.14
CA PRO A 48 19.61 -9.04 -6.30
C PRO A 48 18.63 -10.04 -5.67
N LEU A 49 17.49 -9.53 -5.20
CA LEU A 49 16.34 -10.32 -4.78
C LEU A 49 15.43 -10.62 -5.98
N GLN A 50 14.66 -11.71 -5.82
CA GLN A 50 13.55 -12.07 -6.69
C GLN A 50 12.24 -12.04 -5.90
N THR A 51 11.13 -11.80 -6.59
CA THR A 51 9.80 -11.86 -5.98
C THR A 51 9.41 -13.31 -5.67
N SER A 52 8.75 -13.51 -4.52
CA SER A 52 7.99 -14.71 -4.20
C SER A 52 6.50 -14.41 -4.36
N GLY A 53 5.75 -15.32 -4.99
CA GLY A 53 4.30 -15.16 -5.18
C GLY A 53 3.56 -15.08 -3.85
N ASP A 54 3.82 -16.02 -2.94
CA ASP A 54 3.17 -16.09 -1.63
C ASP A 54 3.39 -14.80 -0.81
N LEU A 55 4.63 -14.30 -0.79
CA LEU A 55 4.97 -13.06 -0.06
C LEU A 55 4.34 -11.82 -0.71
N ALA A 56 4.24 -11.77 -2.04
CA ALA A 56 3.58 -10.67 -2.73
C ALA A 56 2.08 -10.64 -2.46
N ASP A 57 1.43 -11.80 -2.45
CA ASP A 57 0.00 -11.92 -2.17
C ASP A 57 -0.31 -11.56 -0.72
N ASP A 58 0.51 -12.00 0.24
CA ASP A 58 0.41 -11.59 1.64
C ASP A 58 0.62 -10.08 1.82
N ALA A 59 1.68 -9.50 1.23
CA ALA A 59 1.96 -8.08 1.34
C ALA A 59 0.81 -7.20 0.82
N ARG A 60 0.15 -7.60 -0.29
CA ARG A 60 -1.06 -6.92 -0.80
C ARG A 60 -2.22 -7.02 0.17
N ALA A 61 -2.50 -8.22 0.67
CA ALA A 61 -3.59 -8.45 1.62
C ALA A 61 -3.35 -7.72 2.95
N TRP A 62 -2.12 -7.71 3.45
CA TRP A 62 -1.73 -7.02 4.67
C TRP A 62 -1.78 -5.50 4.52
N SER A 63 -1.36 -4.97 3.37
CA SER A 63 -1.51 -3.54 3.04
C SER A 63 -2.98 -3.10 3.03
N GLN A 64 -3.89 -3.94 2.50
CA GLN A 64 -5.33 -3.68 2.58
C GLN A 64 -5.85 -3.71 4.02
N ARG A 65 -5.41 -4.66 4.85
CA ARG A 65 -5.77 -4.70 6.28
C ARG A 65 -5.32 -3.46 7.04
N MET A 66 -4.10 -2.99 6.81
CA MET A 66 -3.59 -1.74 7.41
C MET A 66 -4.41 -0.53 6.96
N LEU A 67 -4.79 -0.48 5.67
CA LEU A 67 -5.66 0.58 5.15
C LEU A 67 -7.03 0.57 5.84
N GLU A 68 -7.68 -0.61 5.95
CA GLU A 68 -8.97 -0.77 6.62
C GLU A 68 -8.91 -0.44 8.12
N ALA A 69 -7.80 -0.78 8.78
CA ALA A 69 -7.58 -0.47 10.18
C ALA A 69 -7.24 1.01 10.44
N GLY A 70 -6.82 1.76 9.41
CA GLY A 70 -6.34 3.13 9.55
C GLY A 70 -5.03 3.27 10.33
N ALA A 71 -4.26 2.18 10.45
CA ALA A 71 -3.01 2.12 11.19
C ALA A 71 -2.03 1.13 10.54
N ILE A 72 -0.73 1.40 10.66
CA ILE A 72 0.31 0.47 10.21
C ILE A 72 0.65 -0.54 11.32
N SER A 73 0.93 -1.77 10.93
CA SER A 73 1.34 -2.84 11.83
C SER A 73 2.12 -3.91 11.05
N HIS A 74 2.95 -4.68 11.75
CA HIS A 74 3.58 -5.85 11.17
C HIS A 74 2.61 -7.03 11.08
N ASN A 75 2.77 -7.90 10.09
CA ASN A 75 2.00 -9.14 9.99
C ASN A 75 2.40 -10.10 11.13
N PRO A 76 1.49 -10.41 12.09
CA PRO A 76 1.82 -11.26 13.23
C PRO A 76 2.11 -12.71 12.82
N ASP A 77 1.67 -13.12 11.63
CA ASP A 77 1.75 -14.50 11.14
C ASP A 77 2.65 -14.65 9.90
N LEU A 78 3.55 -13.68 9.63
CA LEU A 78 4.43 -13.67 8.46
C LEU A 78 5.21 -14.99 8.28
N GLY A 79 5.64 -15.60 9.38
CA GLY A 79 6.39 -16.88 9.36
C GLY A 79 5.61 -18.06 8.77
N SER A 80 4.28 -17.95 8.66
CA SER A 80 3.39 -18.97 8.09
C SER A 80 3.06 -18.74 6.61
N VAL A 81 3.41 -17.57 6.06
CA VAL A 81 3.07 -17.18 4.68
C VAL A 81 3.81 -18.03 3.64
N THR A 82 5.05 -18.40 3.94
CA THR A 82 5.88 -19.21 3.05
C THR A 82 6.77 -20.16 3.84
N THR A 83 7.42 -21.09 3.15
CA THR A 83 8.28 -22.11 3.77
C THR A 83 9.68 -22.06 3.17
N GLY A 84 10.65 -22.73 3.81
CA GLY A 84 12.02 -22.82 3.29
C GLY A 84 12.86 -21.54 3.47
N TRP A 85 12.46 -20.65 4.37
CA TRP A 85 13.22 -19.44 4.71
C TRP A 85 14.16 -19.69 5.88
N GLU A 86 15.32 -19.03 5.87
CA GLU A 86 16.24 -18.97 7.03
C GLU A 86 16.01 -17.70 7.86
N THR A 87 15.60 -16.63 7.20
CA THR A 87 15.24 -15.36 7.84
C THR A 87 14.11 -14.70 7.04
N LEU A 88 13.19 -14.05 7.75
CA LEU A 88 12.15 -13.20 7.17
C LEU A 88 12.24 -11.80 7.79
N GLY A 89 11.94 -10.80 6.97
CA GLY A 89 11.87 -9.41 7.37
C GLY A 89 10.71 -8.72 6.65
N GLU A 90 10.14 -7.71 7.31
CA GLU A 90 9.03 -6.94 6.78
C GLU A 90 9.29 -5.45 6.99
N ASN A 91 9.20 -4.68 5.92
CA ASN A 91 9.14 -3.22 5.99
C ASN A 91 7.72 -2.78 5.68
N VAL A 92 7.10 -2.04 6.60
CA VAL A 92 5.75 -1.47 6.44
C VAL A 92 5.82 0.05 6.47
N GLY A 93 5.06 0.71 5.60
CA GLY A 93 5.06 2.16 5.50
C GLY A 93 3.91 2.68 4.66
N VAL A 94 3.53 3.93 4.90
CA VAL A 94 2.53 4.67 4.11
C VAL A 94 3.18 5.95 3.60
N GLY A 95 3.04 6.20 2.31
CA GLY A 95 3.65 7.34 1.65
C GLY A 95 3.01 7.60 0.29
N PRO A 96 3.35 8.73 -0.35
CA PRO A 96 2.71 9.17 -1.58
C PRO A 96 3.05 8.31 -2.80
N ASP A 97 4.23 7.68 -2.82
CA ASP A 97 4.74 6.87 -3.92
C ASP A 97 5.86 5.94 -3.46
N GLU A 98 6.21 4.96 -4.30
CA GLU A 98 7.24 3.96 -4.04
C GLU A 98 8.65 4.53 -3.87
N GLY A 99 8.98 5.64 -4.55
CA GLY A 99 10.28 6.28 -4.43
C GLY A 99 10.46 6.94 -3.07
N THR A 100 9.47 7.72 -2.66
CA THR A 100 9.44 8.37 -1.34
C THR A 100 9.49 7.34 -0.21
N LEU A 101 8.74 6.24 -0.32
CA LEU A 101 8.77 5.16 0.68
C LEU A 101 10.11 4.42 0.73
N HIS A 102 10.70 4.10 -0.41
CA HIS A 102 12.02 3.47 -0.46
C HIS A 102 13.08 4.36 0.20
N ASP A 103 13.10 5.66 -0.12
CA ASP A 103 14.05 6.60 0.48
C ASP A 103 13.85 6.72 2.00
N ALA A 104 12.60 6.71 2.47
CA ALA A 104 12.28 6.70 3.90
C ALA A 104 12.75 5.42 4.60
N PHE A 105 12.59 4.24 3.99
CA PHE A 105 13.11 2.99 4.53
C PHE A 105 14.63 2.99 4.57
N MET A 106 15.29 3.45 3.51
CA MET A 106 16.74 3.60 3.52
C MET A 106 17.17 4.60 4.61
N ALA A 107 16.44 5.69 4.88
CA ALA A 107 16.80 6.63 5.93
C ALA A 107 16.61 6.09 7.37
N SER A 108 15.89 4.98 7.56
CA SER A 108 15.66 4.36 8.86
C SER A 108 16.63 3.20 9.10
N PRO A 109 17.51 3.26 10.13
CA PRO A 109 18.43 2.17 10.43
C PRO A 109 17.74 0.83 10.62
N GLY A 110 16.56 0.79 11.25
CA GLY A 110 15.81 -0.44 11.47
C GLY A 110 15.29 -1.10 10.19
N HIS A 111 14.84 -0.29 9.22
CA HIS A 111 14.30 -0.78 7.95
C HIS A 111 15.39 -1.09 6.90
N ARG A 112 16.59 -0.53 7.05
CA ARG A 112 17.70 -0.69 6.10
C ARG A 112 18.46 -2.03 6.25
N GLN A 113 18.36 -2.68 7.41
CA GLN A 113 19.23 -3.81 7.79
C GLN A 113 19.08 -5.03 6.88
#